data_AF-A0A920NMS8-F1
#
_entry.id   AF-A0A920NMS8-F1
#
_cell.length_a   1.000
_cell.length_b   1.000
_cell.length_c   1.000
_cell.angle_alpha   90.00
_cell.angle_beta   90.00
_cell.angle_gamma   90.00
#
_symmetry.space_group_name_H-M   'P 1'
#
loop_
_entity.id
_entity.type
_entity.pdbx_description
1 polymer ?
#
loop_
_entity_poly.entity_id
_entity_poly.type
_entity_poly.pdbx_seq_one_letter_code
_entity_poly.pdbx_strand_id
1 'polypeptide(L)'
;MSQPQSRFIKAIMEKVISFKDSLFYDVSAWSLPLAAGVDYIELKQNPSAIIGDELPDGYFTPGVKIGGRATYAYIMEWGDYYAPRALYRILDLGIIPRLALKPFSITINGRPVNFKRGSIIIPRVQRDKTLNISNDDVHEVVRTIASEDFVNIYAVNTGLADDGPDLGGLHAVLKKPKVALLAGNGTSAYSVGQVWHLLNERMHIPVSLINTAQN
;
A
#
# COMPACT_ATOMS: atom_id res chain seq x y z
N MET A 1 -12.44 30.72 9.25
CA MET A 1 -12.25 29.33 9.71
C MET A 1 -12.31 29.30 11.22
N SER A 2 -13.26 28.56 11.81
CA SER A 2 -13.34 28.32 13.25
C SER A 2 -12.49 27.09 13.60
N GLN A 3 -11.16 27.21 13.49
CA GLN A 3 -10.22 26.17 13.91
C GLN A 3 -9.54 26.64 15.21
N PRO A 4 -9.96 26.11 16.38
CA PRO A 4 -9.47 26.59 17.68
C PRO A 4 -7.95 26.54 17.82
N GLN A 5 -7.29 25.58 17.14
CA GLN A 5 -5.85 25.35 17.22
C GLN A 5 -5.08 25.86 15.98
N SER A 6 -5.57 26.93 15.34
CA SER A 6 -4.97 27.49 14.11
C SER A 6 -3.47 27.84 14.25
N ARG A 7 -3.04 28.33 15.42
CA ARG A 7 -1.63 28.64 15.71
C ARG A 7 -0.75 27.39 15.75
N PHE A 8 -1.23 26.31 16.36
CA PHE A 8 -0.52 25.05 16.40
C PHE A 8 -0.38 24.44 15.01
N ILE A 9 -1.47 24.41 14.24
CA ILE A 9 -1.46 23.92 12.85
C ILE A 9 -0.50 24.73 12.00
N LYS A 10 -0.48 26.07 12.16
CA LYS A 10 0.49 26.91 11.46
C LYS A 10 1.92 26.53 11.83
N ALA A 11 2.24 26.38 13.12
CA ALA A 11 3.58 26.04 13.59
C ALA A 11 4.10 24.69 13.06
N ILE A 12 3.24 23.67 12.95
CA ILE A 12 3.65 22.36 12.42
C ILE A 12 3.74 22.33 10.89
N MET A 13 3.07 23.23 10.17
CA MET A 13 3.02 23.25 8.70
C MET A 13 3.99 24.27 8.06
N GLU A 14 4.36 25.34 8.78
CA GLU A 14 5.11 26.46 8.22
C GLU A 14 6.56 26.14 7.89
N LYS A 15 7.06 26.72 6.79
CA LYS A 15 8.47 26.70 6.41
C LYS A 15 9.13 27.99 6.89
N VAL A 16 9.77 27.95 8.06
CA VAL A 16 10.56 29.09 8.55
C VAL A 16 11.95 29.03 7.93
N ILE A 17 12.23 29.94 6.99
CA ILE A 17 13.51 30.04 6.27
C ILE A 17 14.29 31.31 6.60
N SER A 18 13.69 32.27 7.31
CA SER A 18 14.33 33.51 7.73
C SER A 18 14.08 33.75 9.22
N PHE A 19 15.15 34.11 9.93
CA PHE A 19 15.13 34.40 11.36
C PHE A 19 15.54 35.84 11.59
N LYS A 20 14.85 36.52 12.52
CA LYS A 20 15.08 37.95 12.80
C LYS A 20 16.30 38.19 13.71
N ASP A 21 16.81 37.16 14.36
CA ASP A 21 17.86 37.26 15.37
C ASP A 21 18.92 36.16 15.19
N SER A 22 20.20 36.48 15.44
CA SER A 22 21.34 35.59 15.17
C SER A 22 21.68 34.64 16.33
N LEU A 23 21.00 34.77 17.48
CA LEU A 23 21.19 33.95 18.68
C LEU A 23 20.47 32.60 18.61
N PHE A 24 20.57 31.91 17.47
CA PHE A 24 19.86 30.65 17.26
C PHE A 24 20.66 29.48 17.83
N TYR A 25 20.35 29.07 19.07
CA TYR A 25 20.73 27.76 19.59
C TYR A 25 19.69 26.72 19.15
N ASP A 26 20.06 25.97 18.12
CA ASP A 26 19.66 24.60 17.77
C ASP A 26 18.24 24.11 18.12
N VAL A 27 17.20 24.81 17.64
CA VAL A 27 15.84 24.24 17.56
C VAL A 27 15.30 24.45 16.15
N SER A 28 15.88 23.71 15.19
CA SER A 28 15.26 23.58 13.87
C SER A 28 14.12 22.55 13.96
N ALA A 29 12.88 23.02 14.02
CA ALA A 29 11.73 22.15 13.88
C ALA A 29 11.48 21.91 12.39
N TRP A 30 11.37 20.64 11.99
CA TRP A 30 10.97 20.29 10.63
C TRP A 30 9.50 20.59 10.47
N SER A 31 9.10 21.19 9.34
CA SER A 31 7.69 21.21 9.01
C SER A 31 7.21 19.78 8.79
N LEU A 32 6.10 19.42 9.42
CA LEU A 32 5.58 18.06 9.45
C LEU A 32 5.38 17.47 8.04
N PRO A 33 4.90 18.24 7.03
CA PRO A 33 4.77 17.70 5.68
C PRO A 33 6.11 17.30 5.06
N LEU A 34 7.17 18.08 5.30
CA LEU A 34 8.50 17.78 4.77
C LEU A 34 9.13 16.61 5.52
N ALA A 35 8.98 16.55 6.85
CA ALA A 35 9.48 15.44 7.65
C ALA A 35 8.84 14.10 7.27
N ALA A 36 7.53 14.12 6.96
CA ALA A 36 6.79 12.95 6.53
C ALA A 36 6.92 12.64 5.02
N GLY A 37 7.52 13.55 4.23
CA GLY A 37 7.63 13.39 2.78
C GLY A 37 6.29 13.35 2.06
N VAL A 38 5.27 14.04 2.60
CA VAL A 38 3.92 14.07 2.01
C VAL A 38 3.74 15.27 1.10
N ASP A 39 3.05 15.07 -0.02
CA ASP A 39 2.63 16.15 -0.89
C ASP A 39 1.60 17.02 -0.16
N TYR A 40 1.78 18.34 -0.23
CA TYR A 40 0.88 19.28 0.43
C TYR A 40 0.77 20.58 -0.35
N ILE A 41 -0.34 21.29 -0.16
CA ILE A 41 -0.59 22.60 -0.76
C ILE A 41 -1.03 23.59 0.32
N GLU A 42 -0.51 24.82 0.25
CA GLU A 42 -0.93 25.91 1.12
C GLU A 42 -2.25 26.52 0.61
N LEU A 43 -3.26 26.56 1.47
CA LEU A 43 -4.51 27.24 1.20
C LEU A 43 -4.39 28.74 1.51
N LYS A 44 -4.36 29.57 0.45
CA LYS A 44 -4.25 31.04 0.58
C LYS A 44 -5.58 31.75 0.79
N GLN A 45 -6.70 31.07 0.54
CA GLN A 45 -8.06 31.61 0.64
C GLN A 45 -8.98 30.62 1.34
N ASN A 46 -10.15 31.10 1.76
CA ASN A 46 -11.16 30.27 2.42
C ASN A 46 -11.58 29.12 1.49
N PRO A 47 -11.38 27.84 1.87
CA PRO A 47 -11.67 26.70 1.02
C PRO A 47 -13.16 26.34 0.97
N SER A 48 -14.07 27.22 1.37
CA SER A 48 -15.52 26.95 1.37
C SER A 48 -16.08 26.51 0.02
N ALA A 49 -15.40 26.80 -1.10
CA ALA A 49 -15.77 26.34 -2.44
C ALA A 49 -15.27 24.92 -2.78
N ILE A 50 -14.35 24.35 -1.98
CA ILE A 50 -13.73 23.04 -2.19
C ILE A 50 -13.89 22.08 -1.00
N ILE A 51 -14.51 22.54 0.09
CA ILE A 51 -14.86 21.69 1.24
C ILE A 51 -16.02 20.78 0.82
N GLY A 52 -15.76 19.48 0.79
CA GLY A 52 -16.79 18.45 0.64
C GLY A 52 -17.45 18.10 1.97
N ASP A 53 -18.35 17.12 1.93
CA ASP A 53 -19.02 16.60 3.12
C ASP A 53 -18.02 15.92 4.08
N GLU A 54 -18.37 15.91 5.36
CA GLU A 54 -17.62 15.17 6.37
C GLU A 54 -17.64 13.68 6.04
N LEU A 55 -16.45 13.07 6.02
CA LEU A 55 -16.33 11.63 5.79
C LEU A 55 -16.71 10.88 7.07
N PRO A 56 -17.47 9.78 6.98
CA PRO A 56 -17.80 8.95 8.13
C PRO A 56 -16.55 8.27 8.71
N ASP A 57 -16.63 7.85 9.96
CA ASP A 57 -15.57 7.08 10.60
C ASP A 57 -15.25 5.80 9.80
N GLY A 58 -13.96 5.54 9.59
CA GLY A 58 -13.50 4.37 8.84
C GLY A 58 -13.79 4.42 7.35
N TYR A 59 -13.99 5.61 6.78
CA TYR A 59 -14.15 5.77 5.34
C TYR A 59 -12.89 5.35 4.57
N PHE A 60 -13.05 4.36 3.69
CA PHE A 60 -12.06 4.00 2.68
C PHE A 60 -12.74 4.06 1.31
N THR A 61 -12.03 4.57 0.30
CA THR A 61 -12.48 4.49 -1.08
C THR A 61 -12.44 3.02 -1.52
N PRO A 62 -13.56 2.42 -1.97
CA PRO A 62 -13.56 1.08 -2.52
C PRO A 62 -12.51 0.93 -3.62
N GLY A 63 -11.75 -0.17 -3.58
CA GLY A 63 -10.87 -0.54 -4.67
C GLY A 63 -11.70 -0.91 -5.90
N VAL A 64 -11.20 -0.59 -7.07
CA VAL A 64 -11.88 -0.87 -8.33
C VAL A 64 -11.13 -1.93 -9.11
N LYS A 65 -11.88 -2.89 -9.64
CA LYS A 65 -11.39 -3.82 -10.65
C LYS A 65 -11.57 -3.21 -12.03
N ILE A 66 -10.47 -2.89 -12.69
CA ILE A 66 -10.45 -2.26 -14.01
C ILE A 66 -10.20 -3.33 -15.08
N GLY A 67 -10.95 -3.31 -16.18
CA GLY A 67 -10.79 -4.27 -17.28
C GLY A 67 -11.51 -5.62 -17.11
N GLY A 68 -12.28 -5.80 -16.03
CA GLY A 68 -13.16 -6.97 -15.87
C GLY A 68 -12.43 -8.27 -15.50
N ARG A 69 -12.64 -9.34 -16.28
CA ARG A 69 -11.99 -10.65 -16.05
C ARG A 69 -10.80 -10.77 -16.98
N ALA A 70 -9.60 -10.87 -16.41
CA ALA A 70 -8.37 -10.98 -17.18
C ALA A 70 -8.34 -12.27 -18.00
N THR A 71 -7.62 -12.25 -19.12
CA THR A 71 -7.24 -13.46 -19.89
C THR A 71 -5.77 -13.84 -19.76
N TYR A 72 -4.90 -12.97 -19.22
CA TYR A 72 -3.49 -13.28 -18.94
C TYR A 72 -3.09 -13.19 -17.46
N ALA A 73 -3.22 -12.01 -16.84
CA ALA A 73 -2.81 -11.75 -15.46
C ALA A 73 -3.65 -10.62 -14.82
N TYR A 74 -3.48 -10.41 -13.53
CA TYR A 74 -3.92 -9.20 -12.84
C TYR A 74 -2.70 -8.40 -12.38
N ILE A 75 -2.83 -7.09 -12.31
CA ILE A 75 -1.78 -6.19 -11.84
C ILE A 75 -2.32 -5.36 -10.69
N MET A 76 -1.54 -5.27 -9.62
CA MET A 76 -1.83 -4.47 -8.43
C MET A 76 -0.68 -3.50 -8.23
N GLU A 77 -0.96 -2.20 -8.20
CA GLU A 77 0.06 -1.21 -7.84
C GLU A 77 0.39 -1.28 -6.34
N TRP A 78 1.64 -0.96 -6.01
CA TRP A 78 2.07 -0.91 -4.63
C TRP A 78 1.99 0.52 -4.09
N GLY A 79 1.22 0.75 -3.03
CA GLY A 79 1.07 2.07 -2.42
C GLY A 79 -0.14 2.20 -1.50
N ASP A 80 -1.18 1.41 -1.73
CA ASP A 80 -2.38 1.42 -0.90
C ASP A 80 -2.09 0.87 0.51
N TYR A 81 -2.78 1.40 1.53
CA TYR A 81 -2.56 1.05 2.94
C TYR A 81 -2.65 -0.46 3.21
N TYR A 82 -3.62 -1.14 2.58
CA TYR A 82 -3.82 -2.59 2.71
C TYR A 82 -3.17 -3.40 1.57
N ALA A 83 -2.28 -2.82 0.75
CA ALA A 83 -1.51 -3.59 -0.24
C ALA A 83 -0.75 -4.79 0.37
N PRO A 84 -0.16 -4.71 1.59
CA PRO A 84 0.45 -5.88 2.23
C PRO A 84 -0.55 -7.00 2.55
N ARG A 85 -1.75 -6.65 3.01
CA ARG A 85 -2.84 -7.59 3.29
C ARG A 85 -3.32 -8.28 2.01
N ALA A 86 -3.53 -7.51 0.96
CA ALA A 86 -3.90 -8.00 -0.36
C ALA A 86 -2.85 -8.99 -0.91
N LEU A 87 -1.57 -8.62 -0.85
CA LEU A 87 -0.46 -9.49 -1.27
C LEU A 87 -0.39 -10.78 -0.43
N TYR A 88 -0.54 -10.65 0.89
CA TYR A 88 -0.52 -11.82 1.77
C TYR A 88 -1.68 -12.78 1.45
N ARG A 89 -2.89 -12.27 1.21
CA ARG A 89 -4.05 -13.08 0.81
C ARG A 89 -3.79 -13.91 -0.45
N ILE A 90 -3.12 -13.32 -1.45
CA ILE A 90 -2.72 -14.02 -2.68
C ILE A 90 -1.73 -15.15 -2.36
N LEU A 91 -0.69 -14.84 -1.57
CA LEU A 91 0.35 -15.78 -1.16
C LEU A 91 -0.20 -16.90 -0.27
N ASP A 92 -1.20 -16.60 0.57
CA ASP A 92 -1.83 -17.55 1.48
C ASP A 92 -2.64 -18.61 0.73
N LEU A 93 -3.30 -18.22 -0.36
CA LEU A 93 -3.94 -19.15 -1.30
C LEU A 93 -2.95 -20.00 -2.11
N GLY A 94 -1.64 -19.75 -1.99
CA GLY A 94 -0.59 -20.46 -2.74
C GLY A 94 -0.35 -19.90 -4.14
N ILE A 95 -1.00 -18.79 -4.52
CA ILE A 95 -0.69 -18.11 -5.77
C ILE A 95 0.69 -17.45 -5.61
N ILE A 96 1.55 -17.61 -6.62
CA ILE A 96 2.91 -17.05 -6.62
C ILE A 96 2.92 -15.79 -7.50
N PRO A 97 2.78 -14.59 -6.93
CA PRO A 97 2.87 -13.36 -7.68
C PRO A 97 4.33 -13.01 -7.99
N ARG A 98 4.51 -12.16 -9.00
CA ARG A 98 5.80 -11.62 -9.43
C ARG A 98 5.85 -10.12 -9.14
N LEU A 99 7.03 -9.62 -8.80
CA LEU A 99 7.31 -8.21 -8.53
C LEU A 99 7.97 -7.59 -9.76
N ALA A 100 7.36 -6.52 -10.29
CA ALA A 100 7.91 -5.74 -11.38
C ALA A 100 9.15 -4.95 -10.91
N LEU A 101 10.31 -5.26 -11.50
CA LEU A 101 11.58 -4.63 -11.16
C LEU A 101 11.82 -3.29 -11.85
N LYS A 102 11.08 -3.03 -12.94
CA LYS A 102 11.12 -1.80 -13.73
C LYS A 102 9.69 -1.30 -13.99
N PRO A 103 9.49 0.00 -14.23
CA PRO A 103 8.21 0.49 -14.72
C PRO A 103 7.92 -0.10 -16.11
N PHE A 104 6.63 -0.22 -16.43
CA PHE A 104 6.13 -0.72 -17.71
C PHE A 104 4.74 -0.15 -17.98
N SER A 105 4.26 -0.24 -19.22
CA SER A 105 2.91 0.19 -19.59
C SER A 105 2.15 -0.88 -20.37
N ILE A 106 0.83 -0.94 -20.17
CA ILE A 106 -0.06 -1.87 -20.87
C ILE A 106 -1.38 -1.18 -21.21
N THR A 107 -1.86 -1.41 -22.42
CA THR A 107 -3.16 -0.94 -22.88
C THR A 107 -4.30 -1.78 -22.29
N ILE A 108 -5.16 -1.13 -21.51
CA ILE A 108 -6.34 -1.72 -20.88
C ILE A 108 -7.56 -0.94 -21.34
N ASN A 109 -8.55 -1.64 -21.91
CA ASN A 109 -9.75 -1.03 -22.50
C ASN A 109 -9.43 0.09 -23.52
N GLY A 110 -8.36 -0.09 -24.31
CA GLY A 110 -7.94 0.88 -25.33
C GLY A 110 -7.21 2.13 -24.80
N ARG A 111 -6.82 2.15 -23.51
CA ARG A 111 -6.04 3.23 -22.92
C ARG A 111 -4.72 2.70 -22.34
N PRO A 112 -3.57 3.36 -22.60
CA PRO A 112 -2.32 2.97 -21.97
C PRO A 112 -2.38 3.28 -20.47
N VAL A 113 -2.05 2.28 -19.66
CA VAL A 113 -1.92 2.39 -18.20
C VAL A 113 -0.46 2.17 -17.84
N ASN A 114 0.13 3.12 -17.10
CA ASN A 114 1.50 3.04 -16.64
C ASN A 114 1.57 2.43 -15.25
N PHE A 115 2.47 1.48 -15.05
CA PHE A 115 2.72 0.83 -13.77
C PHE A 115 4.13 1.16 -13.29
N LYS A 116 4.24 1.52 -12.02
CA LYS A 116 5.53 1.84 -11.41
C LYS A 116 6.33 0.57 -11.09
N ARG A 117 7.64 0.75 -10.85
CA ARG A 117 8.46 -0.29 -10.20
C ARG A 117 7.80 -0.67 -8.87
N GLY A 118 7.75 -1.96 -8.57
CA GLY A 118 7.12 -2.49 -7.37
C GLY A 118 5.69 -2.99 -7.57
N SER A 119 5.09 -2.79 -8.74
CA SER A 119 3.79 -3.39 -9.07
C SER A 119 3.83 -4.91 -9.01
N ILE A 120 2.76 -5.48 -8.49
CA ILE A 120 2.59 -6.91 -8.28
C ILE A 120 1.81 -7.51 -9.45
N ILE A 121 2.40 -8.50 -10.11
CA ILE A 121 1.82 -9.24 -11.22
C ILE A 121 1.30 -10.56 -10.66
N ILE A 122 -0.02 -10.77 -10.76
CA ILE A 122 -0.71 -11.96 -10.29
C ILE A 122 -1.01 -12.81 -11.53
N PRO A 123 -0.24 -13.88 -11.78
CA PRO A 123 -0.40 -14.68 -12.99
C PRO A 123 -1.72 -15.43 -12.95
N ARG A 124 -2.43 -15.52 -14.09
CA ARG A 124 -3.56 -16.45 -14.24
C ARG A 124 -3.17 -17.65 -15.09
N VAL A 125 -2.34 -17.42 -16.10
CA VAL A 125 -1.72 -18.46 -16.94
C VAL A 125 -0.29 -18.77 -16.45
N GLN A 126 0.30 -19.88 -16.92
CA GLN A 126 1.67 -20.32 -16.56
C GLN A 126 1.90 -20.46 -15.05
N ARG A 127 0.89 -20.98 -14.36
CA ARG A 127 0.96 -21.32 -12.93
C ARG A 127 1.34 -22.79 -12.75
N ASP A 128 1.84 -23.10 -11.57
CA ASP A 128 2.05 -24.48 -11.15
C ASP A 128 0.71 -25.22 -11.11
N LYS A 129 0.57 -26.24 -11.98
CA LYS A 129 -0.65 -27.04 -12.11
C LYS A 129 -0.85 -28.03 -10.95
N THR A 130 0.17 -28.22 -10.10
CA THR A 130 0.05 -29.07 -8.91
C THR A 130 -0.76 -28.41 -7.80
N LEU A 131 -0.89 -27.08 -7.85
CA LEU A 131 -1.79 -26.33 -6.99
C LEU A 131 -3.19 -26.39 -7.60
N ASN A 132 -4.15 -26.98 -6.88
CA ASN A 132 -5.56 -27.08 -7.25
C ASN A 132 -6.28 -25.72 -7.18
N ILE A 133 -5.72 -24.69 -7.83
CA ILE A 133 -6.24 -23.31 -7.84
C ILE A 133 -6.72 -23.00 -9.26
N SER A 134 -8.03 -22.96 -9.45
CA SER A 134 -8.65 -22.63 -10.73
C SER A 134 -8.41 -21.16 -11.12
N ASN A 135 -8.72 -20.81 -12.36
CA ASN A 135 -8.72 -19.40 -12.77
C ASN A 135 -9.85 -18.60 -12.10
N ASP A 136 -10.87 -19.29 -11.61
CA ASP A 136 -12.03 -18.69 -10.96
C ASP A 136 -11.66 -18.31 -9.52
N ASP A 137 -10.87 -19.13 -8.83
CA ASP A 137 -10.32 -18.81 -7.51
C ASP A 137 -9.43 -17.56 -7.56
N VAL A 138 -8.60 -17.43 -8.61
CA VAL A 138 -7.78 -16.22 -8.84
C VAL A 138 -8.67 -15.00 -9.10
N HIS A 139 -9.77 -15.15 -9.84
CA HIS A 139 -10.69 -14.05 -10.07
C HIS A 139 -11.38 -13.62 -8.78
N GLU A 140 -11.78 -14.58 -7.97
CA GLU A 140 -12.53 -14.35 -6.74
C GLU A 140 -11.66 -13.66 -5.69
N VAL A 141 -10.41 -14.10 -5.49
CA VAL A 141 -9.52 -13.40 -4.55
C VAL A 141 -9.26 -11.95 -4.97
N VAL A 142 -9.12 -11.69 -6.28
CA VAL A 142 -8.96 -10.33 -6.81
C VAL A 142 -10.21 -9.49 -6.56
N ARG A 143 -11.40 -10.08 -6.69
CA ARG A 143 -12.67 -9.41 -6.37
C ARG A 143 -12.72 -9.04 -4.88
N THR A 144 -12.36 -9.97 -4.01
CA THR A 144 -12.30 -9.76 -2.57
C THR A 144 -11.30 -8.67 -2.20
N ILE A 145 -10.11 -8.65 -2.80
CA ILE A 145 -9.10 -7.62 -2.55
C ILE A 145 -9.62 -6.23 -2.91
N ALA A 146 -10.24 -6.08 -4.08
CA ALA A 146 -10.80 -4.79 -4.48
C ALA A 146 -11.88 -4.30 -3.50
N SER A 147 -12.76 -5.19 -3.04
CA SER A 147 -13.87 -4.81 -2.15
C SER A 147 -13.49 -4.64 -0.67
N GLU A 148 -12.61 -5.49 -0.15
CA GLU A 148 -12.30 -5.56 1.30
C GLU A 148 -10.97 -4.89 1.66
N ASP A 149 -10.01 -4.90 0.73
CA ASP A 149 -8.67 -4.38 0.97
C ASP A 149 -8.50 -3.01 0.27
N PHE A 150 -9.53 -2.49 -0.40
CA PHE A 150 -9.55 -1.15 -1.00
C PHE A 150 -8.43 -0.89 -2.02
N VAL A 151 -7.94 -1.95 -2.67
CA VAL A 151 -6.83 -1.88 -3.63
C VAL A 151 -7.34 -1.96 -5.06
N ASN A 152 -6.83 -1.09 -5.93
CA ASN A 152 -7.16 -1.15 -7.36
C ASN A 152 -6.44 -2.32 -8.03
N ILE A 153 -7.18 -3.09 -8.83
CA ILE A 153 -6.62 -4.22 -9.59
C ILE A 153 -6.98 -4.09 -11.06
N TYR A 154 -5.98 -4.31 -11.91
CA TYR A 154 -6.05 -4.15 -13.36
C TYR A 154 -6.02 -5.52 -14.03
N ALA A 155 -7.07 -5.84 -14.78
CA ALA A 155 -7.12 -7.04 -15.58
C ALA A 155 -6.36 -6.84 -16.89
N VAL A 156 -5.39 -7.71 -17.17
CA VAL A 156 -4.61 -7.68 -18.42
C VAL A 156 -4.81 -8.95 -19.22
N ASN A 157 -4.92 -8.76 -20.54
CA ASN A 157 -5.30 -9.80 -21.48
C ASN A 157 -4.16 -10.28 -22.38
N THR A 158 -3.01 -9.62 -22.28
CA THR A 158 -1.78 -9.94 -23.00
C THR A 158 -0.60 -9.92 -22.02
N GLY A 159 0.45 -10.67 -22.36
CA GLY A 159 1.73 -10.62 -21.66
C GLY A 159 2.69 -9.56 -22.20
N LEU A 160 2.35 -8.95 -23.33
CA LEU A 160 3.17 -7.94 -24.00
C LEU A 160 2.93 -6.56 -23.37
N ALA A 161 4.02 -5.89 -23.03
CA ALA A 161 3.99 -4.49 -22.62
C ALA A 161 4.04 -3.57 -23.85
N ASP A 162 3.39 -2.40 -23.76
CA ASP A 162 3.52 -1.36 -24.78
C ASP A 162 4.89 -0.67 -24.65
N ASP A 163 5.36 -0.49 -23.41
CA ASP A 163 6.70 -0.02 -23.07
C ASP A 163 7.21 -0.70 -21.79
N GLY A 164 8.53 -0.87 -21.69
CA GLY A 164 9.18 -1.60 -20.59
C GLY A 164 9.15 -3.13 -20.74
N PRO A 165 9.48 -3.89 -19.68
CA PRO A 165 9.53 -5.35 -19.76
C PRO A 165 8.15 -6.00 -19.85
N ASP A 166 8.02 -7.01 -20.71
CA ASP A 166 6.86 -7.89 -20.78
C ASP A 166 6.58 -8.59 -19.44
N LEU A 167 5.32 -8.93 -19.19
CA LEU A 167 4.89 -9.65 -17.98
C LEU A 167 5.49 -11.06 -17.88
N GLY A 168 5.83 -11.66 -19.02
CA GLY A 168 6.55 -12.94 -19.11
C GLY A 168 8.06 -12.81 -18.87
N GLY A 169 8.59 -11.59 -18.81
CA GLY A 169 10.02 -11.31 -18.66
C GLY A 169 10.55 -11.51 -17.25
N LEU A 170 11.76 -10.98 -17.01
CA LEU A 170 12.46 -11.11 -15.73
C LEU A 170 11.78 -10.27 -14.64
N HIS A 171 11.09 -10.94 -13.74
CA HIS A 171 10.46 -10.36 -12.55
C HIS A 171 10.87 -11.15 -11.30
N ALA A 172 10.90 -10.50 -10.14
CA ALA A 172 11.26 -11.20 -8.90
C ALA A 172 10.07 -12.02 -8.38
N VAL A 173 10.33 -13.23 -7.90
CA VAL A 173 9.30 -14.09 -7.31
C VAL A 173 9.12 -13.73 -5.84
N LEU A 174 7.88 -13.48 -5.43
CA LEU A 174 7.56 -13.20 -4.02
C LEU A 174 7.27 -14.49 -3.26
N LYS A 175 7.78 -14.56 -2.03
CA LYS A 175 7.57 -15.68 -1.12
C LYS A 175 6.64 -15.28 0.00
N LYS A 176 5.81 -16.22 0.45
CA LYS A 176 4.96 -16.04 1.62
C LYS A 176 5.82 -15.77 2.86
N PRO A 177 5.67 -14.63 3.53
CA PRO A 177 6.42 -14.35 4.75
C PRO A 177 5.91 -15.21 5.91
N LYS A 178 6.81 -15.60 6.81
CA LYS A 178 6.50 -16.16 8.13
C LYS A 178 7.07 -15.21 9.17
N VAL A 179 6.21 -14.63 10.01
CA VAL A 179 6.61 -13.57 10.94
C VAL A 179 6.69 -14.13 12.35
N ALA A 180 7.85 -13.94 12.99
CA ALA A 180 8.07 -14.18 14.40
C ALA A 180 8.23 -12.84 15.13
N LEU A 181 7.52 -12.66 16.24
CA LEU A 181 7.59 -11.47 17.09
C LEU A 181 8.06 -11.88 18.49
N LEU A 182 9.21 -11.37 18.90
CA LEU A 182 9.74 -11.61 20.24
C LEU A 182 8.93 -10.82 21.26
N ALA A 183 8.52 -11.49 22.34
CA ALA A 183 7.76 -10.92 23.44
C ALA A 183 8.31 -11.44 24.78
N GLY A 184 8.08 -10.71 25.87
CA GLY A 184 8.53 -11.11 27.21
C GLY A 184 9.68 -10.24 27.71
N ASN A 185 10.55 -10.82 28.55
CA ASN A 185 11.58 -10.05 29.25
C ASN A 185 12.54 -9.35 28.27
N GLY A 186 12.90 -8.11 28.57
CA GLY A 186 13.70 -7.25 27.69
C GLY A 186 12.94 -6.64 26.51
N THR A 187 11.61 -6.83 26.42
CA THR A 187 10.76 -6.19 25.40
C THR A 187 9.70 -5.28 26.04
N SER A 188 9.24 -4.27 25.31
CA SER A 188 8.12 -3.42 25.72
C SER A 188 6.79 -4.06 25.29
N ALA A 189 5.90 -4.32 26.25
CA ALA A 189 4.58 -4.87 25.96
C ALA A 189 3.76 -3.97 25.02
N TYR A 190 3.89 -2.64 25.15
CA TYR A 190 3.24 -1.70 24.23
C TYR A 190 3.78 -1.82 22.81
N SER A 191 5.10 -1.96 22.67
CA SER A 191 5.73 -2.09 21.36
C SER A 191 5.42 -3.43 20.68
N VAL A 192 5.33 -4.50 21.45
CA VAL A 192 4.88 -5.81 20.95
C VAL A 192 3.39 -5.72 20.55
N GLY A 193 2.56 -5.12 21.41
CA GLY A 193 1.12 -4.95 21.18
C GLY A 193 0.79 -4.18 19.90
N GLN A 194 1.46 -3.05 19.65
CA GLN A 194 1.24 -2.26 18.42
C GLN A 194 1.60 -3.05 17.15
N VAL A 195 2.71 -3.80 17.16
CA VAL A 195 3.16 -4.58 15.98
C VAL A 195 2.24 -5.76 15.76
N TRP A 196 1.89 -6.47 16.83
CA TRP A 196 0.95 -7.58 16.77
C TRP A 196 -0.41 -7.12 16.24
N HIS A 197 -0.95 -6.01 16.77
CA HIS A 197 -2.22 -5.46 16.31
C HIS A 197 -2.14 -5.00 14.84
N LEU A 198 -1.08 -4.31 14.43
CA LEU A 198 -0.92 -3.91 13.03
C LEU A 198 -0.90 -5.12 12.10
N LEU A 199 -0.07 -6.12 12.38
CA LEU A 199 0.08 -7.26 11.48
C LEU A 199 -1.13 -8.19 11.51
N ASN A 200 -1.58 -8.59 12.71
CA ASN A 200 -2.63 -9.58 12.86
C ASN A 200 -4.03 -8.98 12.66
N GLU A 201 -4.32 -7.83 13.29
CA GLU A 201 -5.68 -7.24 13.27
C GLU A 201 -5.90 -6.38 12.03
N ARG A 202 -4.94 -5.53 11.64
CA ARG A 202 -5.13 -4.65 10.46
C ARG A 202 -4.77 -5.35 9.15
N MET A 203 -3.61 -6.00 9.11
CA MET A 203 -3.07 -6.59 7.87
C MET A 203 -3.47 -8.05 7.66
N HIS A 204 -4.08 -8.71 8.65
CA HIS A 204 -4.43 -10.13 8.61
C HIS A 204 -3.24 -11.04 8.23
N ILE A 205 -2.04 -10.66 8.68
CA ILE A 205 -0.81 -11.43 8.53
C ILE A 205 -0.55 -12.12 9.87
N PRO A 206 -0.58 -13.47 9.92
CA PRO A 206 -0.39 -14.20 11.17
C PRO A 206 1.04 -14.01 11.69
N VAL A 207 1.12 -13.75 12.99
CA VAL A 207 2.39 -13.54 13.71
C VAL A 207 2.52 -14.58 14.81
N SER A 208 3.67 -15.25 14.87
CA SER A 208 4.01 -16.16 15.97
C SER A 208 4.71 -15.38 17.08
N LEU A 209 4.08 -15.27 18.25
CA LEU A 209 4.72 -14.70 19.44
C LEU A 209 5.70 -15.71 20.03
N ILE A 210 6.96 -15.32 20.17
CA ILE A 210 8.00 -16.14 20.77
C ILE A 210 8.40 -15.48 22.08
N ASN A 211 8.20 -16.19 23.18
CA ASN A 211 8.59 -15.70 24.49
C ASN A 211 10.12 -15.73 24.62
N THR A 212 10.73 -14.61 25.03
CA THR A 212 12.16 -14.46 25.25
C THR A 212 12.64 -15.06 26.57
N ALA A 213 11.79 -15.82 27.28
CA ALA A 213 12.14 -16.51 28.52
C ALA A 213 13.49 -17.22 28.37
N GLN A 214 14.49 -16.67 29.07
CA GLN A 214 15.78 -17.29 29.30
C GLN A 214 15.58 -18.42 30.33
N ASN A 215 16.32 -19.52 30.12
CA ASN A 215 16.63 -20.48 31.19
C ASN A 215 17.19 -19.75 32.42
#